data_AF-A0A3E1YCR1-F1
#
_entry.id   AF-A0A3E1YCR1-F1
#
_cell.length_a   1.000
_cell.length_b   1.000
_cell.length_c   1.000
_cell.angle_alpha   90.00
_cell.angle_beta   90.00
_cell.angle_gamma   90.00
#
_symmetry.space_group_name_H-M   'P 1'
#
loop_
_entity.id
_entity.type
_entity.pdbx_description
1 polymer ?
#
loop_
_entity_poly.entity_id
_entity_poly.type
_entity_poly.pdbx_seq_one_letter_code
_entity_poly.pdbx_strand_id
1 'polypeptide(L)'
;MRNIACTFNIDGVPTRLNLRKLPRQRRFQAIIDRSITEYIISDETNQLEYYEGPELAPFLFEKISALVKQYFPNVRAIVKIGEDNYEDYDDY
;
A
#
# COMPACT_ATOMS: atom_id res chain seq x y z
N MET A 1 2.27 -14.45 2.89
CA MET A 1 1.70 -13.27 2.20
C MET A 1 0.47 -12.85 2.98
N ARG A 2 0.34 -11.58 3.41
CA ARG A 2 -0.83 -11.11 4.19
C ARG A 2 -1.69 -10.25 3.27
N ASN A 3 -2.96 -10.62 3.16
CA ASN A 3 -3.97 -9.95 2.36
C ASN A 3 -5.13 -9.55 3.27
N ILE A 4 -5.71 -8.39 3.04
CA ILE A 4 -6.89 -7.90 3.74
C ILE A 4 -7.97 -7.70 2.69
N ALA A 5 -9.08 -8.41 2.84
CA ALA A 5 -10.28 -8.16 2.05
C ALA A 5 -11.31 -7.45 2.94
N CYS A 6 -11.77 -6.29 2.52
CA CYS A 6 -12.78 -5.51 3.23
C CYS A 6 -13.77 -4.90 2.24
N THR A 7 -14.92 -4.47 2.75
CA THR A 7 -15.93 -3.78 1.95
C THR A 7 -16.19 -2.44 2.62
N PHE A 8 -16.05 -1.37 1.85
CA PHE A 8 -16.38 -0.01 2.28
C PHE A 8 -17.69 0.42 1.64
N ASN A 9 -18.43 1.28 2.30
CA ASN A 9 -19.56 1.95 1.69
C ASN A 9 -19.08 3.32 1.20
N ILE A 10 -19.09 3.54 -0.11
CA ILE A 10 -18.65 4.77 -0.77
C ILE A 10 -19.88 5.33 -1.48
N ASP A 11 -20.36 6.48 -1.04
CA ASP A 11 -21.54 7.16 -1.62
C ASP A 11 -22.78 6.25 -1.74
N GLY A 12 -22.96 5.34 -0.78
CA GLY A 12 -24.07 4.38 -0.76
C GLY A 12 -23.82 3.10 -1.55
N VAL A 13 -22.69 3.00 -2.26
CA VAL A 13 -22.29 1.82 -3.03
C VAL A 13 -21.33 0.95 -2.20
N PRO A 14 -21.62 -0.34 -1.99
CA PRO A 14 -20.69 -1.25 -1.35
C PRO A 14 -19.55 -1.59 -2.29
N THR A 15 -18.36 -1.09 -1.99
CA THR A 15 -17.14 -1.28 -2.77
C THR A 15 -16.21 -2.26 -2.07
N ARG A 16 -15.89 -3.36 -2.76
CA ARG A 16 -14.97 -4.37 -2.23
C ARG A 16 -13.53 -3.98 -2.53
N LEU A 17 -12.71 -3.87 -1.48
CA LEU A 17 -11.28 -3.64 -1.56
C LEU A 17 -10.52 -4.90 -1.15
N ASN A 18 -9.53 -5.29 -1.95
CA ASN A 18 -8.49 -6.24 -1.54
C ASN A 18 -7.15 -5.52 -1.44
N LEU A 19 -6.61 -5.41 -0.23
CA LEU A 19 -5.31 -4.84 0.06
C LEU A 19 -4.28 -5.96 0.24
N ARG A 20 -3.25 -5.95 -0.61
CA ARG A 20 -2.18 -6.95 -0.64
C ARG A 20 -0.83 -6.29 -0.41
N LYS A 21 -0.02 -6.86 0.50
CA LYS A 21 1.39 -6.49 0.62
C LYS A 21 2.24 -7.32 -0.35
N LEU A 22 3.07 -6.65 -1.14
CA LEU A 22 4.10 -7.25 -1.98
C LEU A 22 5.46 -7.20 -1.27
N PRO A 23 5.86 -8.24 -0.53
CA PRO A 23 7.02 -8.17 0.35
C PRO A 23 8.33 -7.89 -0.40
N ARG A 24 8.55 -8.51 -1.57
CA ARG A 24 9.77 -8.35 -2.36
C ARG A 24 9.93 -6.95 -2.97
N GLN A 25 8.81 -6.31 -3.31
CA GLN A 25 8.82 -4.98 -3.92
C GLN A 25 8.62 -3.87 -2.89
N ARG A 26 8.35 -4.24 -1.62
CA ARG A 26 7.95 -3.34 -0.53
C ARG A 26 6.71 -2.47 -0.85
N ARG A 27 5.90 -2.88 -1.83
CA ARG A 27 4.68 -2.18 -2.28
C ARG A 27 3.42 -2.72 -1.61
N PHE A 28 2.36 -1.92 -1.65
CA PHE A 28 1.00 -2.32 -1.34
C PHE A 28 0.13 -2.17 -2.58
N GLN A 29 -0.74 -3.14 -2.83
CA GLN A 29 -1.70 -3.12 -3.91
C GLN A 29 -3.10 -3.03 -3.34
N ALA A 30 -3.84 -1.99 -3.71
CA ALA A 30 -5.28 -1.89 -3.51
C ALA A 30 -5.98 -2.35 -4.80
N ILE A 31 -6.81 -3.38 -4.70
CA ILE A 31 -7.53 -3.94 -5.83
C ILE A 31 -9.03 -3.68 -5.63
N ILE A 32 -9.62 -2.92 -6.55
CA ILE A 32 -11.06 -2.61 -6.60
C ILE A 32 -11.52 -2.89 -8.02
N ASP A 33 -12.52 -3.76 -8.20
CA ASP A 33 -13.12 -4.08 -9.51
C ASP A 33 -12.09 -4.34 -10.63
N ARG A 34 -11.02 -5.06 -10.29
CA ARG A 34 -9.86 -5.42 -11.15
C ARG A 34 -8.90 -4.28 -11.47
N SER A 35 -9.22 -3.04 -11.10
CA SER A 35 -8.25 -1.94 -11.08
C SER A 35 -7.28 -2.13 -9.92
N ILE A 36 -5.99 -1.91 -10.19
CA ILE A 36 -4.92 -2.02 -9.20
C ILE A 36 -4.30 -0.65 -9.01
N THR A 37 -4.33 -0.17 -7.78
CA THR A 37 -3.61 1.03 -7.36
C THR A 37 -2.47 0.62 -6.44
N GLU A 38 -1.26 1.04 -6.76
CA GLU A 38 -0.06 0.73 -6.00
C GLU A 38 0.32 1.89 -5.07
N TYR A 39 0.80 1.52 -3.89
CA TYR A 39 1.27 2.43 -2.86
C TYR A 39 2.63 1.98 -2.33
N ILE A 40 3.41 2.95 -1.87
CA ILE A 40 4.70 2.76 -1.20
C ILE A 40 4.69 3.45 0.16
N ILE A 41 5.58 3.05 1.07
CA ILE A 41 5.84 3.85 2.26
C ILE A 41 7.04 4.75 1.95
N SER A 42 6.84 6.05 2.08
CA SER A 42 7.86 7.08 1.93
C SER A 42 8.94 6.94 2.99
N ASP A 43 10.20 7.09 2.60
CA ASP A 43 11.37 7.08 3.49
C ASP A 43 11.49 8.37 4.29
N GLU A 44 11.15 9.50 3.69
CA GLU A 44 11.18 10.81 4.34
C GLU A 44 10.12 10.94 5.44
N THR A 45 8.88 10.53 5.13
CA THR A 45 7.73 10.77 6.02
C THR A 45 7.30 9.53 6.80
N ASN A 46 7.75 8.34 6.40
CA ASN A 46 7.24 7.06 6.88
C ASN A 46 5.71 6.92 6.74
N GLN A 47 5.13 7.59 5.74
CA GLN A 47 3.70 7.55 5.42
C GLN A 47 3.46 6.81 4.11
N LEU A 48 2.24 6.30 3.95
CA LEU A 48 1.81 5.69 2.71
C LEU A 48 1.65 6.79 1.63
N GLU A 49 2.27 6.59 0.47
CA GLU A 49 2.17 7.47 -0.70
C GLU A 49 1.66 6.69 -1.90
N TYR A 50 0.91 7.37 -2.77
CA TYR A 50 0.53 6.84 -4.06
C TYR A 50 1.75 6.62 -4.95
N TYR A 51 1.75 5.55 -5.74
CA TYR A 51 2.84 5.19 -6.65
C TYR A 51 2.36 5.07 -8.10
N GLU A 52 1.37 4.21 -8.35
CA GLU A 52 0.91 3.91 -9.73
C GLU A 52 -0.55 3.45 -9.76
N GLY A 53 -1.21 3.60 -10.91
CA GLY A 53 -2.57 3.11 -11.17
C GLY A 53 -3.63 4.21 -11.18
N PRO A 54 -4.92 3.86 -11.12
CA PRO A 54 -5.97 4.87 -10.98
C PRO A 54 -5.95 5.45 -9.56
N GLU A 55 -5.96 6.77 -9.45
CA GLU A 55 -6.09 7.43 -8.15
C GLU A 55 -7.44 7.07 -7.51
N LEU A 56 -7.38 6.69 -6.24
CA LEU A 56 -8.57 6.39 -5.46
C LEU A 56 -9.10 7.66 -4.79
N ALA A 57 -10.40 7.69 -4.51
CA ALA A 57 -11.02 8.78 -3.77
C ALA A 57 -10.29 9.02 -2.42
N PRO A 58 -10.16 10.27 -1.95
CA PRO A 58 -9.42 10.60 -0.73
C PRO A 58 -9.87 9.80 0.50
N PHE A 59 -11.17 9.54 0.64
CA PHE A 59 -11.72 8.70 1.70
C PHE A 59 -11.16 7.27 1.68
N LEU A 60 -11.08 6.64 0.50
CA LEU A 60 -10.52 5.30 0.36
C LEU A 60 -9.04 5.27 0.73
N PHE A 61 -8.29 6.27 0.27
CA PHE A 61 -6.87 6.39 0.59
C PHE A 61 -6.64 6.50 2.11
N GLU A 62 -7.43 7.32 2.80
CA GLU A 62 -7.36 7.44 4.26
C GLU A 62 -7.61 6.09 4.96
N LYS A 63 -8.66 5.35 4.54
CA LYS A 63 -8.96 4.02 5.10
C LYS A 63 -7.86 3.01 4.80
N ILE A 64 -7.30 3.02 3.59
CA ILE A 64 -6.18 2.15 3.22
C ILE A 64 -4.96 2.47 4.08
N SER A 65 -4.60 3.74 4.24
CA SER A 65 -3.47 4.17 5.07
C SER A 65 -3.63 3.70 6.52
N ALA A 66 -4.84 3.83 7.09
CA ALA A 66 -5.14 3.32 8.43
C ALA A 66 -5.00 1.79 8.52
N LEU A 67 -5.52 1.03 7.55
CA LEU A 67 -5.37 -0.42 7.49
C LEU A 67 -3.91 -0.85 7.36
N VAL A 68 -3.13 -0.15 6.53
CA VAL A 68 -1.70 -0.43 6.37
C VAL A 68 -0.98 -0.28 7.71
N LYS A 69 -1.21 0.84 8.42
CA LYS A 69 -0.61 1.10 9.74
C LYS A 69 -1.01 0.06 10.78
N GLN A 70 -2.29 -0.33 10.84
CA GLN A 70 -2.79 -1.26 11.83
C GLN A 70 -2.27 -2.69 11.64
N TYR A 71 -2.27 -3.19 10.40
CA TYR A 71 -2.02 -4.61 10.12
C TYR A 71 -0.59 -4.90 9.66
N PHE A 72 0.15 -3.86 9.28
CA PHE A 72 1.54 -3.98 8.86
C PHE A 72 2.47 -2.98 9.59
N PRO A 73 2.52 -3.03 10.93
CA PRO A 73 3.26 -2.04 11.74
C PRO A 73 4.78 -2.02 11.48
N ASN A 74 5.36 -3.11 10.96
CA ASN A 74 6.80 -3.28 10.77
C ASN A 74 7.24 -3.16 9.30
N VAL A 75 6.51 -2.42 8.45
CA VAL A 75 6.95 -2.22 7.07
C VAL A 75 7.95 -1.08 7.00
N ARG A 76 9.16 -1.38 6.50
CA ARG A 76 10.19 -0.40 6.20
C ARG A 76 9.82 0.36 4.93
N ALA A 77 10.11 1.66 4.92
CA ALA A 77 9.93 2.51 3.77
C ALA A 77 10.71 2.03 2.53
N ILE A 78 10.24 2.45 1.36
CA ILE A 78 10.98 2.37 0.11
C ILE A 78 11.72 3.68 -0.04
N VAL A 79 13.05 3.60 -0.17
CA VAL A 79 13.86 4.71 -0.68
C VAL A 79 13.38 4.97 -2.10
N LYS A 80 12.84 6.17 -2.39
CA LYS A 80 12.56 6.56 -3.77
C LYS A 80 13.91 6.53 -4.49
N ILE A 81 14.10 5.53 -5.37
CA ILE A 81 15.38 5.32 -6.05
C ILE A 81 15.63 6.51 -6.99
N GLY A 82 16.36 7.48 -6.45
CA GLY A 82 17.30 8.36 -7.15
C GLY A 82 18.71 8.26 -6.56
N GLU A 83 18.91 7.45 -5.51
CA GLU A 83 20.25 7.09 -5.01
C GLU A 83 20.33 5.57 -4.82
N ASP A 84 21.34 5.02 -5.48
CA ASP A 84 21.78 3.63 -5.39
C ASP A 84 21.94 3.18 -3.94
N ASN A 85 21.39 2.02 -3.61
CA ASN A 85 22.01 0.97 -2.79
C ASN A 85 20.99 -0.13 -2.48
N TYR A 86 21.03 -1.20 -3.25
CA TYR A 86 20.53 -2.51 -2.82
C TYR A 86 21.70 -3.52 -2.79
N GLU A 87 22.82 -3.09 -2.21
CA GLU A 87 23.55 -3.99 -1.32
C GLU A 87 22.87 -3.82 0.03
N ASP A 88 22.16 -4.85 0.50
CA ASP A 88 22.12 -5.20 1.92
C ASP A 88 21.23 -6.43 2.16
N TYR A 89 21.95 -7.56 2.22
CA TYR A 89 21.77 -8.71 3.11
C TYR A 89 20.56 -9.63 2.90
N ASP A 90 20.86 -10.72 2.18
CA ASP A 90 20.64 -12.07 2.75
C ASP A 90 21.01 -12.05 4.24
N ASP A 91 20.05 -12.27 5.13
CA ASP A 91 20.21 -13.16 6.29
C ASP A 91 18.97 -13.22 7.20
N TYR A 92 18.68 -14.47 7.61
CA TYR A 92 17.79 -14.98 8.66
C TYR A 92 16.30 -15.21 8.38
#